data_AF-A0A2U3KQW0-F1
#
_entry.id   AF-A0A2U3KQW0-F1
#
_cell.length_a   1.000
_cell.length_b   1.000
_cell.length_c   1.000
_cell.angle_alpha   90.00
_cell.angle_beta   90.00
_cell.angle_gamma   90.00
#
_symmetry.space_group_name_H-M   'P 1'
#
loop_
_entity.id
_entity.type
_entity.pdbx_description
1 polymer ?
#
loop_
_entity_poly.entity_id
_entity_poly.type
_entity_poly.pdbx_seq_one_letter_code
_entity_poly.pdbx_strand_id
1 'polypeptide(L)'
;MSEELDRTLELWKSKLEKAWIEIPKPFRSDRAVHGTLQCQLYRMVQDLGLRAVAGYMPPRIADRHIDIIAVGEENEIIYAICLDTLVTLAAVKSLGSFAAVNKLIFTTGMLEKKVKESTFFLNEEIRHVHLKPWDTYK
;
A
#
# COMPACT_ATOMS: atom_id res chain seq x y z
N MET A 1 7.61 3.32 18.53
CA MET A 1 7.79 3.00 17.10
C MET A 1 6.64 2.17 16.53
N SER A 2 6.24 1.02 17.09
CA SER A 2 5.06 0.27 16.59
C SER A 2 3.76 1.07 16.68
N GLU A 3 3.45 1.65 17.85
CA GLU A 3 2.17 2.35 18.05
C GLU A 3 1.98 3.59 17.15
N GLU A 4 3.07 4.28 16.80
CA GLU A 4 3.02 5.46 15.92
C GLU A 4 2.78 5.05 14.47
N LEU A 5 3.43 3.97 14.03
CA LEU A 5 3.14 3.36 12.73
C LEU A 5 1.69 2.87 12.66
N ASP A 6 1.21 2.20 13.71
CA ASP A 6 -0.16 1.69 13.75
C ASP A 6 -1.19 2.83 13.65
N ARG A 7 -1.00 3.94 14.37
CA ARG A 7 -1.83 5.15 14.23
C ARG A 7 -1.76 5.75 12.82
N THR A 8 -0.56 5.77 12.24
CA THR A 8 -0.36 6.26 10.86
C THR A 8 -1.10 5.38 9.85
N LEU A 9 -1.03 4.06 10.01
CA LEU A 9 -1.70 3.11 9.13
C LEU A 9 -3.23 3.20 9.24
N GLU A 10 -3.78 3.42 10.43
CA GLU A 10 -5.22 3.66 10.60
C GLU A 10 -5.66 4.96 9.91
N LEU A 11 -4.89 6.05 10.06
CA LEU A 11 -5.17 7.30 9.36
C LEU A 11 -5.11 7.13 7.83
N TRP A 12 -4.08 6.43 7.34
CA TRP A 12 -3.90 6.17 5.91
C TRP A 12 -5.01 5.29 5.37
N LYS A 13 -5.37 4.22 6.08
CA LYS A 13 -6.51 3.35 5.75
C LYS A 13 -7.78 4.18 5.57
N SER A 14 -8.13 5.02 6.55
CA SER A 14 -9.31 5.88 6.48
C SER A 14 -9.29 6.81 5.25
N LYS A 15 -8.14 7.45 4.97
CA LYS A 15 -7.99 8.33 3.81
C LYS A 15 -8.11 7.57 2.48
N LEU A 16 -7.53 6.38 2.39
CA LEU A 16 -7.57 5.53 1.19
C LEU A 16 -8.99 5.00 0.92
N GLU A 17 -9.67 4.53 1.96
CA GLU A 17 -11.06 4.09 1.87
C GLU A 17 -11.98 5.23 1.43
N LYS A 18 -11.80 6.43 1.99
CA LYS A 18 -12.54 7.62 1.56
C LYS A 18 -12.30 7.93 0.08
N ALA A 19 -11.03 7.95 -0.36
CA ALA A 19 -10.69 8.20 -1.75
C ALA A 19 -11.32 7.16 -2.69
N TRP A 20 -11.41 5.90 -2.27
CA TRP A 20 -12.07 4.84 -3.04
C TRP A 20 -13.58 5.11 -3.19
N ILE A 21 -14.27 5.47 -2.11
CA ILE A 21 -15.72 5.75 -2.13
C ILE A 21 -16.04 6.92 -3.05
N GLU A 22 -15.17 7.93 -3.09
CA GLU A 22 -15.33 9.12 -3.93
C GLU A 22 -15.24 8.82 -5.44
N ILE A 23 -14.62 7.69 -5.83
CA ILE A 23 -14.64 7.24 -7.23
C ILE A 23 -16.10 6.94 -7.62
N PRO A 24 -16.68 7.61 -8.64
CA PRO A 24 -18.06 7.37 -9.00
C PRO A 24 -18.26 5.92 -9.43
N LYS A 25 -19.34 5.29 -8.94
CA LYS A 25 -19.60 3.84 -9.08
C LYS A 25 -19.42 3.30 -10.52
N PRO A 26 -19.88 3.98 -11.60
CA PRO A 26 -19.69 3.50 -12.97
C PRO A 26 -18.23 3.42 -13.43
N PHE A 27 -17.32 4.18 -12.81
CA PHE A 27 -15.90 4.25 -13.18
C PHE A 27 -14.98 3.47 -12.23
N ARG A 28 -15.55 2.80 -11.23
CA ARG A 28 -14.82 2.11 -10.16
C ARG A 28 -14.34 0.73 -10.57
N SER A 29 -13.54 0.68 -11.63
CA SER A 29 -12.79 -0.53 -12.04
C SER A 29 -11.57 -0.75 -11.14
N ASP A 30 -11.07 -1.98 -11.04
CA ASP A 30 -9.85 -2.29 -10.26
C ASP A 30 -8.66 -1.39 -10.64
N ARG A 31 -8.48 -1.12 -11.94
CA ARG A 31 -7.45 -0.20 -12.45
C ARG A 31 -7.66 1.23 -11.95
N ALA A 32 -8.90 1.74 -12.00
CA ALA A 32 -9.21 3.08 -11.54
C ALA A 32 -9.03 3.21 -10.02
N VAL A 33 -9.42 2.17 -9.26
CA VAL A 33 -9.20 2.08 -7.82
C VAL A 33 -7.72 2.13 -7.51
N HIS A 34 -6.92 1.23 -8.11
CA HIS A 34 -5.47 1.19 -7.91
C HIS A 34 -4.82 2.54 -8.19
N GLY A 35 -5.08 3.12 -9.36
CA GLY A 35 -4.49 4.41 -9.74
C GLY A 35 -4.90 5.55 -8.82
N THR A 36 -6.17 5.61 -8.40
CA THR A 36 -6.64 6.63 -7.45
C THR A 36 -5.96 6.49 -6.09
N LEU A 37 -5.86 5.26 -5.57
CA LEU A 37 -5.19 4.99 -4.30
C LEU A 37 -3.69 5.28 -4.36
N GLN A 38 -3.03 4.99 -5.48
CA GLN A 38 -1.63 5.32 -5.70
C GLN A 38 -1.39 6.83 -5.71
N CYS A 39 -2.26 7.60 -6.39
CA CYS A 39 -2.23 9.06 -6.35
C CYS A 39 -2.44 9.60 -4.93
N GLN A 40 -3.38 9.01 -4.18
CA GLN A 40 -3.64 9.40 -2.79
C GLN A 40 -2.43 9.11 -1.88
N LEU A 41 -1.80 7.93 -2.02
CA LEU A 41 -0.57 7.58 -1.31
C LEU A 41 0.57 8.53 -1.64
N TYR A 42 0.77 8.85 -2.93
CA TYR A 42 1.79 9.79 -3.37
C TYR A 42 1.66 11.13 -2.64
N ARG A 43 0.43 11.69 -2.60
CA ARG A 43 0.15 12.92 -1.88
C ARG A 43 0.36 12.80 -0.37
N MET A 44 -0.14 11.74 0.25
CA MET A 44 0.02 11.53 1.71
C MET A 44 1.48 11.44 2.13
N VAL A 45 2.33 10.82 1.31
CA VAL A 45 3.77 10.76 1.54
C VAL A 45 4.41 12.15 1.44
N GLN A 46 4.01 12.96 0.45
CA GLN A 46 4.49 14.35 0.33
C GLN A 46 4.05 15.23 1.51
N ASP A 47 2.82 15.03 2.00
CA ASP A 47 2.30 15.76 3.18
C ASP A 47 3.11 15.45 4.45
N LEU A 48 3.86 14.34 4.49
CA LEU A 48 4.81 14.00 5.56
C LEU A 48 6.20 14.63 5.37
N GLY A 49 6.40 15.43 4.32
CA GLY A 49 7.71 16.01 3.98
C GLY A 49 8.67 15.04 3.28
N LEU A 50 8.21 13.86 2.86
CA LEU A 50 9.02 12.86 2.18
C LEU A 50 8.96 13.02 0.66
N ARG A 51 10.02 12.59 -0.04
CA ARG A 51 10.06 12.56 -1.50
C ARG A 51 9.42 11.27 -2.01
N ALA A 52 8.27 11.37 -2.68
CA ALA A 52 7.57 10.22 -3.23
C ALA A 52 8.08 9.86 -4.64
N VAL A 53 8.29 8.56 -4.89
CA VAL A 53 8.57 8.00 -6.21
C VAL A 53 7.52 6.92 -6.51
N ALA A 54 6.82 7.06 -7.64
CA ALA A 54 5.81 6.11 -8.07
C ALA A 54 6.37 5.09 -9.06
N GLY A 55 5.96 3.82 -8.94
CA GLY A 55 6.30 2.76 -9.88
C GLY A 55 7.78 2.34 -9.88
N TYR A 56 8.44 2.41 -8.72
CA TYR A 56 9.86 2.05 -8.59
C TYR A 56 10.07 0.56 -8.91
N MET A 57 11.05 0.26 -9.78
CA MET A 57 11.44 -1.11 -10.11
C MET A 57 12.75 -1.46 -9.39
N PRO A 58 12.74 -2.35 -8.38
CA PRO A 58 13.97 -2.76 -7.72
C PRO A 58 14.93 -3.47 -8.69
N PRO A 59 16.24 -3.18 -8.65
CA PRO A 59 17.18 -3.67 -9.67
C PRO A 59 17.61 -5.14 -9.51
N ARG A 60 17.42 -5.76 -8.33
CA ARG A 60 17.97 -7.11 -8.01
C ARG A 60 16.97 -8.25 -8.18
N ILE A 61 15.74 -8.08 -7.70
CA ILE A 61 14.66 -9.06 -7.79
C ILE A 61 13.42 -8.25 -8.18
N ALA A 62 13.05 -8.34 -9.45
CA ALA A 62 12.09 -7.45 -10.06
C ALA A 62 10.88 -8.27 -10.56
N ASP A 63 10.22 -8.98 -9.64
CA ASP A 63 8.98 -9.70 -9.96
C ASP A 63 7.87 -8.71 -10.30
N ARG A 64 7.88 -7.51 -9.69
CA ARG A 64 7.01 -6.38 -10.02
C ARG A 64 7.58 -5.04 -9.57
N HIS A 65 6.94 -3.97 -10.05
CA HIS A 65 7.12 -2.61 -9.52
C HIS A 65 6.52 -2.47 -8.11
N ILE A 66 7.15 -1.61 -7.32
CA ILE A 66 6.62 -1.07 -6.06
C ILE A 66 5.80 0.18 -6.40
N ASP A 67 4.57 0.25 -5.90
CA ASP A 67 3.63 1.31 -6.29
C ASP A 67 4.11 2.69 -5.84
N ILE A 68 4.56 2.80 -4.59
CA ILE A 68 5.15 4.02 -4.03
C ILE A 68 6.33 3.66 -3.14
N ILE A 69 7.44 4.38 -3.31
CA ILE A 69 8.46 4.51 -2.27
C ILE A 69 8.47 5.95 -1.75
N ALA A 70 8.69 6.11 -0.44
CA ALA A 70 8.88 7.38 0.22
C ALA A 70 10.34 7.49 0.67
N VAL A 71 11.02 8.53 0.21
CA VAL A 71 12.46 8.72 0.41
C VAL A 71 12.69 9.89 1.36
N GLY A 72 13.46 9.64 2.42
CA GLY A 72 13.87 10.65 3.40
C GLY A 72 14.98 11.57 2.88
N GLU A 73 15.56 12.40 3.74
CA GLU A 73 16.56 13.39 3.35
C GLU A 73 17.90 12.76 2.95
N GLU A 74 18.29 11.66 3.59
CA GLU A 74 19.55 10.94 3.35
C GLU A 74 19.44 9.90 2.21
N ASN A 75 18.35 9.94 1.45
CA ASN A 75 17.99 8.98 0.40
C ASN A 75 17.66 7.56 0.90
N GLU A 76 17.42 7.41 2.20
CA GLU A 76 16.87 6.21 2.80
C GLU A 76 15.38 6.03 2.41
N ILE A 77 14.96 4.79 2.19
CA ILE A 77 13.55 4.48 1.90
C ILE A 77 12.81 4.30 3.22
N ILE A 78 11.97 5.27 3.58
CA ILE A 78 11.17 5.25 4.81
C ILE A 78 9.96 4.33 4.65
N TYR A 79 9.27 4.40 3.51
CA TYR A 79 8.14 3.53 3.19
C TYR A 79 8.32 2.91 1.82
N ALA A 80 8.02 1.62 1.71
CA ALA A 80 7.84 0.91 0.46
C ALA A 80 6.46 0.26 0.45
N ILE A 81 5.65 0.59 -0.56
CA ILE A 81 4.21 0.34 -0.52
C ILE A 81 3.77 -0.34 -1.81
N CYS A 82 3.06 -1.46 -1.66
CA CYS A 82 2.35 -2.13 -2.74
C CYS A 82 0.83 -2.03 -2.54
N LEU A 83 0.11 -1.82 -3.64
CA LEU A 83 -1.34 -1.95 -3.76
C LEU A 83 -1.63 -3.20 -4.58
N ASP A 84 -2.56 -4.02 -4.08
CA ASP A 84 -3.00 -5.24 -4.76
C ASP A 84 -4.44 -5.61 -4.42
N THR A 85 -5.07 -6.45 -5.23
CA THR A 85 -6.34 -7.09 -4.84
C THR A 85 -6.14 -8.07 -3.67
N LEU A 86 -5.03 -8.81 -3.66
CA LEU A 86 -4.68 -9.83 -2.66
C LEU A 86 -3.19 -9.73 -2.32
N VAL A 87 -2.75 -10.29 -1.19
CA VAL A 87 -1.31 -10.42 -0.95
C VAL A 87 -0.73 -11.41 -1.96
N THR A 88 0.33 -11.02 -2.67
CA THR A 88 1.00 -11.85 -3.67
C THR A 88 2.45 -12.14 -3.30
N LEU A 89 2.95 -13.32 -3.67
CA LEU A 89 4.37 -13.66 -3.52
C LEU A 89 5.28 -12.68 -4.26
N ALA A 90 4.85 -12.18 -5.43
CA ALA A 90 5.59 -11.20 -6.21
C ALA A 90 5.78 -9.88 -5.45
N ALA A 91 4.73 -9.39 -4.77
CA ALA A 91 4.82 -8.19 -3.93
C ALA A 91 5.75 -8.41 -2.74
N VAL A 92 5.63 -9.55 -2.04
CA VAL A 92 6.49 -9.90 -0.91
C VAL A 92 7.96 -9.98 -1.32
N LYS A 93 8.27 -10.67 -2.43
CA LYS A 93 9.64 -10.77 -2.95
C LYS A 93 10.21 -9.41 -3.38
N SER A 94 9.41 -8.60 -4.06
CA SER A 94 9.84 -7.28 -4.51
C SER A 94 10.14 -6.36 -3.33
N LEU A 95 9.28 -6.33 -2.30
CA LEU A 95 9.51 -5.60 -1.05
C LEU A 95 10.69 -6.17 -0.23
N GLY A 96 10.95 -7.47 -0.32
CA GLY A 96 12.09 -8.13 0.31
C GLY A 96 13.44 -7.84 -0.35
N SER A 97 13.45 -7.28 -1.57
CA SER A 97 14.66 -7.17 -2.40
C SER A 97 15.56 -5.96 -2.09
N PHE A 98 15.11 -5.06 -1.22
CA PHE A 98 15.84 -3.85 -0.83
C PHE A 98 15.51 -3.43 0.61
N ALA A 99 16.33 -2.54 1.17
CA ALA A 99 16.14 -2.00 2.50
C ALA A 99 15.11 -0.87 2.49
N ALA A 100 14.13 -0.97 3.39
CA ALA A 100 13.17 0.09 3.68
C ALA A 100 12.80 0.00 5.17
N VAL A 101 12.57 1.15 5.81
CA VAL A 101 12.21 1.20 7.24
C VAL A 101 10.85 0.53 7.47
N ASN A 102 9.87 0.81 6.61
CA ASN A 102 8.53 0.23 6.68
C ASN A 102 8.14 -0.35 5.31
N LYS A 103 7.75 -1.63 5.29
CA LYS A 103 7.24 -2.32 4.09
C LYS A 103 5.76 -2.60 4.27
N LEU A 104 4.93 -2.11 3.34
CA LEU A 104 3.48 -2.10 3.47
C LEU A 104 2.82 -2.74 2.24
N ILE A 105 1.77 -3.54 2.48
CA ILE A 105 0.85 -3.99 1.43
C ILE A 105 -0.57 -3.55 1.80
N PHE A 106 -1.21 -2.80 0.92
CA PHE A 106 -2.63 -2.45 1.02
C PHE A 106 -3.44 -3.31 0.06
N THR A 107 -4.45 -4.04 0.57
CA THR A 107 -5.30 -4.89 -0.27
C THR A 107 -6.71 -4.36 -0.51
N THR A 108 -7.19 -4.49 -1.74
CA THR A 108 -8.50 -4.01 -2.24
C THR A 108 -9.49 -5.14 -2.57
N GLY A 109 -9.19 -6.40 -2.24
CA GLY A 109 -10.07 -7.52 -2.57
C GLY A 109 -11.42 -7.46 -1.84
N MET A 110 -12.53 -7.52 -2.59
CA MET A 110 -13.89 -7.48 -2.02
C MET A 110 -14.24 -8.69 -1.15
N LEU A 111 -13.56 -9.83 -1.37
CA LEU A 111 -13.82 -11.06 -0.65
C LEU A 111 -12.81 -11.21 0.49
N GLU A 112 -13.20 -10.78 1.69
CA GLU A 112 -12.35 -10.81 2.89
C GLU A 112 -11.73 -12.19 3.13
N LYS A 113 -12.48 -13.27 2.90
CA LYS A 113 -11.97 -14.65 3.02
C LYS A 113 -10.74 -14.88 2.13
N LYS A 114 -10.76 -14.43 0.87
CA LYS A 114 -9.63 -14.58 -0.06
C LYS A 114 -8.45 -13.70 0.34
N VAL A 115 -8.71 -12.49 0.82
CA VAL A 115 -7.66 -11.60 1.35
C VAL A 115 -6.97 -12.27 2.53
N LYS A 116 -7.73 -12.80 3.49
CA LYS A 116 -7.20 -13.52 4.65
C LYS A 116 -6.43 -14.77 4.25
N GLU A 117 -6.93 -15.56 3.31
CA GLU A 117 -6.21 -16.74 2.81
C GLU A 117 -4.88 -16.33 2.18
N SER A 118 -4.84 -15.22 1.42
CA SER A 118 -3.62 -14.75 0.75
C SER A 118 -2.52 -14.27 1.70
N THR A 119 -2.82 -13.94 2.96
CA THR A 119 -1.81 -13.47 3.92
C THR A 119 -0.78 -14.53 4.28
N PHE A 120 -0.96 -15.79 3.88
CA PHE A 120 0.03 -16.85 4.07
C PHE A 120 1.39 -16.53 3.42
N PHE A 121 1.43 -15.65 2.42
CA PHE A 121 2.67 -15.18 1.80
C PHE A 121 3.44 -14.17 2.65
N LEU A 122 2.81 -13.54 3.65
CA LEU A 122 3.44 -12.49 4.46
C LEU A 122 4.55 -13.06 5.35
N ASN A 123 5.53 -12.21 5.62
CA ASN A 123 6.52 -12.40 6.67
C ASN A 123 6.36 -11.29 7.72
N GLU A 124 7.16 -11.35 8.80
CA GLU A 124 7.05 -10.40 9.93
C GLU A 124 7.50 -8.97 9.57
N GLU A 125 8.28 -8.80 8.50
CA GLU A 125 8.80 -7.50 8.05
C GLU A 125 7.77 -6.65 7.29
N ILE A 126 6.72 -7.27 6.74
CA ILE A 126 5.74 -6.60 5.90
C ILE A 126 4.43 -6.45 6.68
N ARG A 127 4.00 -5.20 6.85
CA ARG A 127 2.68 -4.90 7.40
C ARG A 127 1.62 -4.95 6.30
N HIS A 128 0.50 -5.58 6.61
CA HIS A 128 -0.63 -5.72 5.69
C HIS A 128 -1.84 -4.97 6.24
N VAL A 129 -2.47 -4.19 5.37
CA VAL A 129 -3.71 -3.46 5.68
C VAL A 129 -4.74 -3.77 4.61
N HIS A 130 -5.84 -4.40 5.00
CA HIS A 130 -6.98 -4.58 4.10
C HIS A 130 -7.91 -3.36 4.18
N LEU A 131 -8.16 -2.74 3.02
CA LEU A 131 -9.11 -1.65 2.85
C LEU A 131 -10.54 -2.19 2.68
N LYS A 132 -11.46 -1.67 3.49
CA LYS A 132 -12.87 -2.06 3.57
C LYS A 132 -13.80 -0.83 3.54
N PRO A 133 -13.88 -0.10 2.41
CA PRO A 133 -14.53 1.21 2.37
C PRO A 133 -16.03 1.23 2.69
N TRP A 134 -16.72 0.08 2.66
CA TRP A 134 -18.17 0.00 2.95
C TRP A 134 -18.51 -0.54 4.32
N ASP A 135 -17.52 -0.96 5.11
CA ASP A 135 -17.77 -1.40 6.49
C ASP A 135 -17.72 -0.23 7.49
N THR A 136 -17.13 0.90 7.11
CA THR A 136 -16.99 2.11 7.94
C THR A 136 -18.31 2.90 8.12
N TYR A 137 -19.40 2.50 7.44
CA TYR A 137 -20.72 3.16 7.49
C TYR A 137 -21.85 2.25 7.99
N LYS A 138 -21.53 1.23 8.81
CA LYS A 138 -22.54 0.44 9.53
C LYS A 138 -22.80 1.00 10.93
#